data_AF-A0A8S2X497-F1
#
_entry.id   AF-A0A8S2X497-F1
#
_cell.length_a   1.000
_cell.length_b   1.000
_cell.length_c   1.000
_cell.angle_alpha   90.00
_cell.angle_beta   90.00
_cell.angle_gamma   90.00
#
_symmetry.space_group_name_H-M   'P 1'
#
loop_
_entity.id
_entity.type
_entity.pdbx_description
1 polymer ?
#
loop_
_entity_poly.entity_id
_entity_poly.type
_entity_poly.pdbx_seq_one_letter_code
_entity_poly.pdbx_strand_id
1 'polypeptide(L)'
;MCDSIQLSKVIGDLEWPKARQLLQTKYDLSIDETDKLFCAKYIHDSRLWKCGTEQQKLMLAQNRGAIYEKKPPYHLVCLPFYKFWNYNEPPAATKTANWTHFTEKLDGTFFKVYYFENEWHVSSNSRIDIKQFREKYVRCGKTNEQLWQEAAIEAGLDYSKLNKRFAYFFERVHPDYKIVIQYDKPMLYHLGTRDMLTLDELDIDIGVPKPRSFQFLDLNECL
;
A
#
# COMPACT_ATOMS: atom_id res chain seq x y z
N MET A 1 -5.12 4.06 -20.81
CA MET A 1 -4.65 4.61 -19.51
C MET A 1 -4.42 3.55 -18.44
N CYS A 2 -5.10 2.39 -18.46
CA CYS A 2 -4.71 1.18 -17.72
C CYS A 2 -3.44 0.49 -18.28
N ASP A 3 -2.81 1.07 -19.31
CA ASP A 3 -1.73 0.44 -20.05
C ASP A 3 -0.38 0.40 -19.32
N SER A 4 -0.26 1.14 -18.23
CA SER A 4 0.95 1.23 -17.43
C SER A 4 1.11 0.06 -16.46
N ILE A 5 0.02 -0.55 -15.98
CA ILE A 5 0.06 -1.64 -14.99
C ILE A 5 0.51 -2.93 -15.67
N GLN A 6 1.68 -3.42 -15.25
CA GLN A 6 2.36 -4.50 -15.93
C GLN A 6 1.79 -5.88 -15.57
N LEU A 7 1.31 -6.07 -14.34
CA LEU A 7 1.05 -7.41 -13.81
C LEU A 7 0.02 -8.18 -14.63
N SER A 8 -1.18 -7.63 -14.79
CA SER A 8 -2.27 -8.29 -15.52
C SER A 8 -1.90 -8.58 -16.99
N LYS A 9 -1.09 -7.72 -17.61
CA LYS A 9 -0.58 -7.92 -18.98
C LYS A 9 0.41 -9.07 -19.08
N VAL A 10 1.31 -9.17 -18.09
CA VAL A 10 2.37 -10.17 -18.05
C VAL A 10 1.82 -11.57 -17.80
N ILE A 11 0.84 -11.70 -16.91
CA ILE A 11 0.24 -13.00 -16.60
C ILE A 11 -0.92 -13.35 -17.53
N GLY A 12 -1.54 -12.37 -18.20
CA GLY A 12 -2.55 -12.58 -19.24
C GLY A 12 -3.62 -13.58 -18.83
N ASP A 13 -3.86 -14.58 -19.67
CA ASP A 13 -4.81 -15.67 -19.43
C ASP A 13 -4.19 -16.93 -18.84
N LEU A 14 -2.98 -16.84 -18.26
CA LEU A 14 -2.37 -17.99 -17.59
C LEU A 14 -3.26 -18.48 -16.45
N GLU A 15 -3.39 -19.79 -16.31
CA GLU A 15 -3.98 -20.41 -15.12
C GLU A 15 -3.22 -20.01 -13.85
N TRP A 16 -3.95 -19.82 -12.74
CA TRP A 16 -3.40 -19.22 -11.51
C TRP A 16 -2.09 -19.87 -11.02
N PRO A 17 -1.94 -21.21 -10.96
CA PRO A 17 -0.68 -21.82 -10.51
C PRO A 17 0.53 -21.39 -11.36
N LYS A 18 0.35 -21.26 -12.67
CA LYS A 18 1.40 -20.81 -13.60
C LYS A 18 1.65 -19.31 -13.47
N ALA A 19 0.59 -18.51 -13.38
CA ALA A 19 0.69 -17.07 -13.15
C ALA A 19 1.47 -16.77 -11.86
N ARG A 20 1.11 -17.43 -10.75
CA ARG A 20 1.78 -17.31 -9.45
C ARG A 20 3.26 -17.69 -9.52
N GLN A 21 3.57 -18.82 -10.15
CA GLN A 21 4.97 -19.25 -10.32
C GLN A 21 5.78 -18.22 -11.13
N LEU A 22 5.22 -17.66 -12.20
CA LEU A 22 5.88 -16.64 -13.02
C LEU A 22 6.16 -15.38 -12.19
N LEU A 23 5.18 -14.89 -11.43
CA LEU A 23 5.33 -13.70 -10.58
C LEU A 23 6.42 -13.89 -9.52
N GLN A 24 6.49 -15.08 -8.91
CA GLN A 24 7.47 -15.38 -7.86
C GLN A 24 8.89 -15.58 -8.40
N THR A 25 9.03 -16.24 -9.55
CA THR A 25 10.35 -16.67 -10.06
C THR A 25 11.00 -15.67 -11.02
N LYS A 26 10.21 -15.02 -11.88
CA LYS A 26 10.73 -14.07 -12.88
C LYS A 26 10.72 -12.62 -12.39
N TYR A 27 9.81 -12.29 -11.47
CA TYR A 27 9.58 -10.92 -11.02
C TYR A 27 9.79 -10.73 -9.52
N ASP A 28 10.31 -11.72 -8.79
CA ASP A 28 10.60 -11.63 -7.35
C ASP A 28 9.45 -11.03 -6.50
N LEU A 29 8.21 -11.43 -6.80
CA LEU A 29 7.04 -11.01 -6.04
C LEU A 29 6.67 -12.05 -4.98
N SER A 30 6.48 -11.59 -3.75
CA SER A 30 5.78 -12.31 -2.70
C SER A 30 4.27 -12.18 -2.90
N ILE A 31 3.55 -13.29 -2.77
CA ILE A 31 2.11 -13.38 -3.00
C ILE A 31 1.43 -13.86 -1.72
N ASP A 32 0.46 -13.08 -1.24
CA ASP A 32 -0.51 -13.45 -0.20
C ASP A 32 -1.89 -13.53 -0.85
N GLU A 33 -2.68 -14.56 -0.58
CA GLU A 33 -3.87 -14.83 -1.39
C GLU A 33 -5.06 -15.34 -0.56
N THR A 34 -6.24 -15.14 -1.12
CA THR A 34 -7.50 -15.80 -0.73
C THR A 34 -7.97 -16.67 -1.90
N ASP A 35 -9.21 -17.15 -1.83
CA ASP A 35 -9.83 -17.86 -2.95
C ASP A 35 -10.06 -16.93 -4.16
N LYS A 36 -10.34 -15.64 -3.91
CA LYS A 36 -10.80 -14.71 -4.95
C LYS A 36 -9.82 -13.59 -5.29
N LEU A 37 -8.90 -13.27 -4.39
CA LEU A 37 -7.97 -12.15 -4.55
C LEU A 37 -6.54 -12.61 -4.25
N PHE A 38 -5.56 -11.88 -4.80
CA PHE A 38 -4.17 -11.97 -4.35
C PHE A 38 -3.54 -10.58 -4.19
N CYS A 39 -2.66 -10.46 -3.22
CA CYS A 39 -1.85 -9.30 -2.90
C CYS A 39 -0.41 -9.57 -3.32
N ALA A 40 0.10 -8.77 -4.25
CA ALA A 40 1.46 -8.86 -4.77
C ALA A 40 2.36 -7.79 -4.16
N LYS A 41 3.50 -8.22 -3.60
CA LYS A 41 4.49 -7.36 -2.98
C LYS A 41 5.90 -7.74 -3.44
N TYR A 42 6.72 -6.78 -3.84
CA TYR A 42 8.14 -7.01 -4.09
C TYR A 42 8.87 -7.58 -2.86
N ILE A 43 9.88 -8.41 -3.12
CA ILE A 43 10.86 -8.82 -2.11
C ILE A 43 11.85 -7.66 -1.90
N HIS A 44 12.05 -7.24 -0.64
CA HIS A 44 12.81 -6.03 -0.30
C HIS A 44 14.21 -6.02 -0.92
N ASP A 45 14.93 -7.12 -0.76
CA ASP A 45 16.31 -7.29 -1.23
C ASP A 45 16.40 -7.99 -2.60
N SER A 46 15.35 -7.88 -3.43
CA SER A 46 15.37 -8.44 -4.78
C SER A 46 16.58 -7.90 -5.56
N ARG A 47 17.34 -8.81 -6.18
CA ARG A 47 18.47 -8.45 -7.04
C ARG A 47 18.03 -7.68 -8.28
N LEU A 48 16.77 -7.84 -8.69
CA LEU A 48 16.20 -7.19 -9.87
C LEU A 48 16.16 -5.67 -9.73
N TRP A 49 16.19 -5.10 -8.52
CA TRP A 49 16.38 -3.66 -8.36
C TRP A 49 17.68 -3.15 -8.97
N LYS A 50 18.75 -3.97 -8.91
CA LYS A 50 20.09 -3.62 -9.40
C LYS A 50 20.32 -4.12 -10.83
N CYS A 51 20.00 -5.39 -11.10
CA CYS A 51 20.33 -6.06 -12.37
C CYS A 51 19.12 -6.43 -13.23
N GLY A 52 17.89 -6.14 -12.79
CA GLY A 52 16.69 -6.44 -13.54
C GLY A 52 16.50 -5.51 -14.74
N THR A 53 15.68 -5.95 -15.69
CA THR A 53 15.23 -5.11 -16.79
C THR A 53 14.32 -3.98 -16.28
N GLU A 54 14.13 -2.94 -17.09
CA GLU A 54 13.20 -1.84 -16.75
C GLU A 54 11.78 -2.35 -16.49
N GLN A 55 11.32 -3.36 -17.24
CA GLN A 55 10.03 -4.00 -16.99
C GLN A 55 9.98 -4.69 -15.61
N GLN A 56 11.05 -5.39 -15.21
CA GLN A 56 11.12 -6.04 -13.91
C GLN A 56 11.12 -5.01 -12.77
N LYS A 57 11.92 -3.94 -12.89
CA LYS A 57 11.94 -2.86 -11.90
C LYS A 57 10.57 -2.18 -11.79
N LEU A 58 9.90 -1.93 -12.91
CA LEU A 58 8.55 -1.38 -12.93
C LEU A 58 7.53 -2.33 -12.27
N MET A 59 7.61 -3.63 -12.55
CA MET A 59 6.80 -4.66 -11.89
C MET A 59 6.99 -4.64 -10.38
N LEU A 60 8.24 -4.57 -9.89
CA LEU A 60 8.51 -4.46 -8.46
C LEU A 60 7.95 -3.15 -7.88
N ALA A 61 8.13 -2.02 -8.57
CA ALA A 61 7.71 -0.71 -8.09
C ALA A 61 6.19 -0.57 -7.97
N GLN A 62 5.44 -1.12 -8.93
CA GLN A 62 3.97 -1.12 -8.92
C GLN A 62 3.38 -2.06 -7.87
N ASN A 63 4.07 -3.17 -7.58
CA ASN A 63 3.59 -4.19 -6.66
C ASN A 63 4.19 -4.02 -5.27
N ARG A 64 3.79 -2.96 -4.57
CA ARG A 64 4.06 -2.73 -3.14
C ARG A 64 2.83 -3.07 -2.30
N GLY A 65 2.25 -4.26 -2.53
CA GLY A 65 0.98 -4.66 -1.94
C GLY A 65 -0.22 -4.31 -2.81
N ALA A 66 -0.07 -4.32 -4.14
CA ALA A 66 -1.19 -4.20 -5.06
C ALA A 66 -2.07 -5.45 -4.98
N ILE A 67 -3.38 -5.30 -5.14
CA ILE A 67 -4.37 -6.39 -5.06
C ILE A 67 -5.07 -6.55 -6.39
N TYR A 68 -5.24 -7.80 -6.79
CA TYR A 68 -5.89 -8.19 -8.03
C TYR A 68 -6.88 -9.32 -7.77
N GLU A 69 -7.88 -9.44 -8.64
CA GLU A 69 -8.72 -10.63 -8.72
C GLU A 69 -7.88 -11.85 -9.11
N LYS A 70 -8.15 -12.99 -8.50
CA LYS A 70 -7.44 -14.27 -8.72
C LYS A 70 -8.10 -15.12 -9.81
N LYS A 71 -8.42 -14.49 -10.93
CA LYS A 71 -8.93 -15.12 -12.16
C LYS A 71 -8.60 -14.24 -13.35
N PRO A 72 -8.30 -14.80 -14.54
CA PRO A 72 -8.18 -14.01 -15.76
C PRO A 72 -9.42 -13.13 -15.99
N PRO A 73 -9.25 -11.86 -16.43
CA PRO A 73 -8.00 -11.21 -16.87
C PRO A 73 -7.20 -10.53 -15.74
N TYR A 74 -7.34 -10.99 -14.49
CA TYR A 74 -6.63 -10.53 -13.29
C TYR A 74 -6.78 -9.03 -13.06
N HIS A 75 -8.04 -8.57 -12.95
CA HIS A 75 -8.36 -7.16 -12.77
C HIS A 75 -7.70 -6.59 -11.51
N LEU A 76 -7.13 -5.39 -11.65
CA LEU A 76 -6.59 -4.62 -10.53
C LEU A 76 -7.73 -4.12 -9.65
N VAL A 77 -7.68 -4.45 -8.35
CA VAL A 77 -8.69 -4.08 -7.36
C VAL A 77 -8.21 -2.93 -6.48
N CYS A 78 -6.93 -2.92 -6.11
CA CYS A 78 -6.35 -1.86 -5.29
C CYS A 78 -4.87 -1.67 -5.63
N LEU A 79 -4.48 -0.43 -5.91
CA LEU A 79 -3.09 -0.07 -6.20
C LEU A 79 -2.63 0.96 -5.16
N PRO A 80 -1.80 0.60 -4.17
CA PRO A 80 -1.22 1.56 -3.23
C PRO A 80 -0.10 2.38 -3.91
N PHE A 81 0.55 3.27 -3.15
CA PHE A 81 1.73 4.00 -3.63
C PHE A 81 2.75 3.09 -4.30
N TYR A 82 3.34 3.57 -5.39
CA TYR A 82 4.50 2.91 -5.98
C TYR A 82 5.66 2.93 -4.99
N LYS A 83 6.64 2.05 -5.20
CA LYS A 83 7.90 2.13 -4.45
C LYS A 83 8.54 3.50 -4.68
N PHE A 84 8.63 4.28 -3.61
CA PHE A 84 9.47 5.47 -3.51
C PHE A 84 10.68 5.18 -2.62
N TRP A 85 11.71 6.00 -2.74
CA TRP A 85 13.04 5.77 -2.16
C TRP A 85 13.44 6.91 -1.24
N ASN A 86 14.37 6.65 -0.33
CA ASN A 86 14.98 7.72 0.47
C ASN A 86 15.80 8.63 -0.45
N TYR A 87 15.92 9.91 -0.08
CA TYR A 87 16.55 10.95 -0.92
C TYR A 87 17.92 10.55 -1.51
N ASN A 88 18.78 9.91 -0.71
CA ASN A 88 20.14 9.53 -1.11
C ASN A 88 20.27 8.12 -1.73
N GLU A 89 19.15 7.42 -1.97
CA GLU A 89 19.20 6.11 -2.61
C GLU A 89 19.29 6.25 -4.13
N PRO A 90 20.11 5.43 -4.84
CA PRO A 90 20.31 5.55 -6.29
C PRO A 90 19.03 5.63 -7.15
N PRO A 91 17.93 4.89 -6.84
CA PRO A 91 16.71 4.94 -7.65
C PRO A 91 15.73 6.06 -7.22
N ALA A 92 16.13 6.95 -6.31
CA ALA A 92 15.28 8.04 -5.88
C ALA A 92 14.97 9.00 -7.02
N ALA A 93 13.71 9.38 -7.13
CA ALA A 93 13.21 10.28 -8.17
C ALA A 93 13.57 11.75 -7.87
N THR A 94 14.82 12.03 -7.54
CA THR A 94 15.24 13.33 -6.99
C THR A 94 15.10 14.49 -7.96
N LYS A 95 15.19 14.20 -9.26
CA LYS A 95 15.08 15.21 -10.33
C LYS A 95 13.64 15.66 -10.62
N THR A 96 12.64 14.87 -10.22
CA THR A 96 11.23 15.12 -10.54
C THR A 96 10.36 15.28 -9.29
N ALA A 97 10.95 15.18 -8.10
CA ALA A 97 10.23 15.37 -6.85
C ALA A 97 9.84 16.84 -6.65
N ASN A 98 8.68 17.07 -6.02
CA ASN A 98 8.31 18.39 -5.55
C ASN A 98 9.03 18.68 -4.22
N TRP A 99 10.07 19.51 -4.25
CA TRP A 99 10.85 19.90 -3.08
C TRP A 99 10.26 21.07 -2.28
N THR A 100 9.01 21.43 -2.53
CA THR A 100 8.32 22.51 -1.81
C THR A 100 7.27 21.99 -0.83
N HIS A 101 6.92 20.70 -0.88
CA HIS A 101 5.88 20.11 -0.04
C HIS A 101 6.35 18.80 0.58
N PHE A 102 6.28 18.73 1.90
CA PHE A 102 6.68 17.55 2.66
C PHE A 102 5.57 17.18 3.64
N THR A 103 5.41 15.89 3.88
CA THR A 103 4.50 15.37 4.90
C THR A 103 5.29 14.65 5.98
N GLU A 104 4.87 14.79 7.23
CA GLU A 104 5.39 14.02 8.35
C GLU A 104 5.37 12.53 8.02
N LYS A 105 6.55 11.89 8.10
CA LYS A 105 6.65 10.44 7.95
C LYS A 105 6.35 9.78 9.30
N LEU A 106 5.11 9.33 9.46
CA LEU A 106 4.66 8.57 10.61
C LEU A 106 5.39 7.21 10.71
N ASP A 107 5.58 6.74 11.93
CA ASP A 107 6.24 5.46 12.24
C ASP A 107 5.22 4.43 12.73
N GLY A 108 4.45 3.89 11.78
CA GLY A 108 3.35 2.98 12.08
C GLY A 108 3.32 1.76 11.18
N THR A 109 2.10 1.29 10.92
CA THR A 109 1.83 0.25 9.95
C THR A 109 0.92 0.78 8.86
N PHE A 110 1.37 0.65 7.62
CA PHE A 110 0.60 1.01 6.43
C PHE A 110 -0.56 0.03 6.15
N PHE A 111 -1.73 0.59 5.87
CA PHE A 111 -2.94 -0.11 5.49
C PHE A 111 -3.57 0.49 4.23
N LYS A 112 -4.38 -0.32 3.58
CA LYS A 112 -5.21 0.07 2.45
C LYS A 112 -6.63 -0.44 2.65
N VAL A 113 -7.59 0.42 2.32
CA VAL A 113 -9.03 0.15 2.33
C VAL A 113 -9.53 0.20 0.90
N TYR A 114 -10.26 -0.82 0.46
CA TYR A 114 -10.81 -0.92 -0.89
C TYR A 114 -12.14 -1.68 -0.86
N TYR A 115 -12.97 -1.45 -1.88
CA TYR A 115 -14.27 -2.10 -2.00
C TYR A 115 -14.18 -3.27 -2.97
N PHE A 116 -14.65 -4.44 -2.57
CA PHE A 116 -14.72 -5.63 -3.41
C PHE A 116 -15.89 -6.51 -2.99
N GLU A 117 -16.65 -7.06 -3.95
CA GLU A 117 -17.80 -7.94 -3.70
C GLU A 117 -18.79 -7.45 -2.63
N ASN A 118 -19.19 -6.19 -2.75
CA ASN A 118 -20.15 -5.52 -1.86
C ASN A 118 -19.69 -5.24 -0.43
N GLU A 119 -18.42 -5.45 -0.10
CA GLU A 119 -17.89 -5.18 1.24
C GLU A 119 -16.59 -4.35 1.20
N TRP A 120 -16.32 -3.66 2.30
CA TRP A 120 -15.06 -2.97 2.52
C TRP A 120 -14.03 -3.95 3.06
N HIS A 121 -12.89 -4.01 2.40
CA HIS A 121 -11.74 -4.81 2.79
C HIS A 121 -10.65 -3.92 3.36
N VAL A 122 -9.90 -4.46 4.31
CA VAL A 122 -8.72 -3.82 4.87
C VAL A 122 -7.53 -4.76 4.73
N SER A 123 -6.44 -4.26 4.15
CA SER A 123 -5.20 -5.00 3.96
C SER A 123 -4.01 -4.20 4.46
N SER A 124 -2.93 -4.88 4.78
CA SER A 124 -1.61 -4.23 4.94
C SER A 124 -0.82 -4.32 3.63
N ASN A 125 0.41 -3.80 3.60
CA ASN A 125 1.29 -3.93 2.42
C ASN A 125 1.61 -5.37 2.02
N SER A 126 1.73 -6.28 2.99
CA SER A 126 2.13 -7.65 2.70
C SER A 126 1.01 -8.66 2.79
N ARG A 127 -0.16 -8.26 3.34
CA ARG A 127 -1.24 -9.18 3.67
C ARG A 127 -2.59 -8.70 3.19
N ILE A 128 -3.31 -9.59 2.55
CA ILE A 128 -4.57 -9.32 1.88
C ILE A 128 -5.74 -9.16 2.86
N ASP A 129 -5.68 -9.85 3.99
CA ASP A 129 -6.68 -9.76 5.04
C ASP A 129 -6.00 -9.59 6.40
N ILE A 130 -6.42 -8.55 7.13
CA ILE A 130 -5.89 -8.21 8.45
C ILE A 130 -6.47 -9.10 9.56
N LYS A 131 -7.55 -9.84 9.31
CA LYS A 131 -8.16 -10.79 10.24
C LYS A 131 -7.32 -12.05 10.42
N GLN A 132 -6.48 -12.36 9.43
CA GLN A 132 -5.59 -13.52 9.51
C GLN A 132 -4.59 -13.41 10.66
N PHE A 133 -4.44 -14.51 11.39
CA PHE A 133 -3.54 -14.60 12.54
C PHE A 133 -2.08 -14.27 12.17
N ARG A 134 -1.41 -13.60 13.10
CA ARG A 134 -0.02 -13.19 12.99
C ARG A 134 0.63 -13.20 14.37
N GLU A 135 1.67 -14.00 14.51
CA GLU A 135 2.40 -14.16 15.77
C GLU A 135 2.93 -12.83 16.34
N LYS A 136 3.32 -11.89 15.46
CA LYS A 136 3.88 -10.60 15.89
C LYS A 136 2.95 -9.75 16.75
N TYR A 137 1.63 -9.98 16.71
CA TYR A 137 0.67 -9.26 17.57
C TYR A 137 0.34 -10.01 18.87
N VAL A 138 0.78 -11.27 19.03
CA VAL A 138 0.58 -12.03 20.28
C VAL A 138 1.19 -11.30 21.47
N ARG A 139 2.33 -10.63 21.26
CA ARG A 139 3.03 -9.88 22.31
C ARG A 139 2.23 -8.71 22.88
N CYS A 140 1.31 -8.12 22.11
CA CYS A 140 0.46 -7.04 22.60
C CYS A 140 -0.93 -7.53 23.05
N GLY A 141 -1.21 -8.83 22.99
CA GLY A 141 -2.50 -9.40 23.39
C GLY A 141 -3.68 -9.03 22.51
N LYS A 142 -3.45 -8.37 21.37
CA LYS A 142 -4.49 -7.91 20.43
C LYS A 142 -4.27 -8.49 19.04
N THR A 143 -5.34 -8.66 18.27
CA THR A 143 -5.25 -8.99 16.84
C THR A 143 -4.95 -7.73 16.03
N ASN A 144 -4.50 -7.91 14.79
CA ASN A 144 -4.30 -6.77 13.91
C ASN A 144 -5.61 -6.03 13.58
N GLU A 145 -6.73 -6.76 13.55
CA GLU A 145 -8.08 -6.21 13.37
C GLU A 145 -8.50 -5.36 14.56
N GLN A 146 -8.29 -5.82 15.80
CA GLN A 146 -8.62 -5.03 17.00
C GLN A 146 -7.84 -3.71 17.02
N LEU A 147 -6.53 -3.77 16.79
CA LEU A 147 -5.69 -2.57 16.70
C LEU A 147 -6.16 -1.61 15.59
N TRP A 148 -6.62 -2.15 14.45
CA TRP A 148 -7.19 -1.34 13.36
C TRP A 148 -8.51 -0.68 13.79
N GLN A 149 -9.44 -1.43 14.37
CA GLN A 149 -10.75 -0.94 14.79
C GLN A 149 -10.63 0.18 15.82
N GLU A 150 -9.77 0.01 16.83
CA GLU A 150 -9.53 1.05 17.86
C GLU A 150 -9.04 2.37 17.22
N ALA A 151 -8.08 2.29 16.31
CA ALA A 151 -7.55 3.46 15.60
C ALA A 151 -8.57 4.08 14.62
N ALA A 152 -9.36 3.25 13.92
CA ALA A 152 -10.39 3.72 13.00
C ALA A 152 -11.52 4.45 13.72
N ILE A 153 -11.92 3.96 14.90
CA ILE A 153 -12.93 4.61 15.76
C ILE A 153 -12.41 5.95 16.26
N GLU A 154 -11.19 5.99 16.83
CA GLU A 154 -10.59 7.22 17.34
C GLU A 154 -10.40 8.27 16.24
N ALA A 155 -10.11 7.85 15.01
CA ALA A 155 -9.95 8.73 13.87
C ALA A 155 -11.28 9.13 13.19
N GLY A 156 -12.42 8.57 13.61
CA GLY A 156 -13.74 8.87 13.03
C GLY A 156 -13.92 8.36 11.60
N LEU A 157 -13.26 7.26 11.21
CA LEU A 157 -13.39 6.69 9.87
C LEU A 157 -14.81 6.17 9.63
N ASP A 158 -15.51 6.80 8.70
CA ASP A 158 -16.88 6.45 8.31
C ASP A 158 -16.92 5.85 6.90
N TYR A 159 -17.02 4.51 6.83
CA TYR A 159 -17.08 3.75 5.59
C TYR A 159 -18.29 4.10 4.70
N SER A 160 -19.36 4.70 5.25
CA SER A 160 -20.54 5.09 4.48
C SER A 160 -20.29 6.32 3.60
N LYS A 161 -19.27 7.13 3.93
CA LYS A 161 -18.86 8.32 3.18
C LYS A 161 -17.83 8.04 2.10
N LEU A 162 -17.25 6.83 2.10
CA LEU A 162 -16.23 6.45 1.13
C LEU A 162 -16.85 6.10 -0.23
N ASN A 163 -16.26 6.64 -1.29
CA ASN A 163 -16.54 6.23 -2.65
C ASN A 163 -15.93 4.84 -2.94
N LYS A 164 -16.78 3.89 -3.33
CA LYS A 164 -16.43 2.49 -3.64
C LYS A 164 -15.48 2.33 -4.84
N ARG A 165 -15.37 3.35 -5.70
CA ARG A 165 -14.41 3.38 -6.82
C ARG A 165 -12.98 3.65 -6.36
N PHE A 166 -12.79 4.12 -5.13
CA PHE A 166 -11.48 4.56 -4.65
C PHE A 166 -10.84 3.54 -3.73
N ALA A 167 -9.51 3.56 -3.71
CA ALA A 167 -8.70 2.94 -2.67
C ALA A 167 -8.15 4.03 -1.75
N TYR A 168 -8.13 3.76 -0.45
CA TYR A 168 -7.70 4.71 0.59
C TYR A 168 -6.52 4.15 1.35
N PHE A 169 -5.51 4.97 1.60
CA PHE A 169 -4.27 4.56 2.22
C PHE A 169 -4.12 5.23 3.57
N PHE A 170 -3.71 4.45 4.56
CA PHE A 170 -3.61 4.91 5.93
C PHE A 170 -2.32 4.46 6.59
N GLU A 171 -1.82 5.27 7.51
CA GLU A 171 -0.87 4.83 8.52
C GLU A 171 -1.59 4.67 9.85
N ARG A 172 -1.50 3.48 10.45
CA ARG A 172 -1.95 3.26 11.82
C ARG A 172 -0.77 3.33 12.78
N VAL A 173 -0.92 4.12 13.84
CA VAL A 173 -0.03 4.13 15.00
C VAL A 173 -0.82 3.70 16.24
N HIS A 174 -0.17 3.02 17.19
CA HIS A 174 -0.87 2.44 18.33
C HIS A 174 0.04 2.30 19.56
N PRO A 175 -0.41 2.67 20.77
CA PRO A 175 0.40 2.53 22.01
C PRO A 175 0.83 1.08 22.24
N ASP A 176 -0.08 0.13 22.04
CA ASP A 176 0.17 -1.31 22.20
C ASP A 176 0.98 -1.95 21.05
N TYR A 177 1.25 -1.23 19.96
CA TYR A 177 2.01 -1.78 18.84
C TYR A 177 3.03 -0.76 18.32
N LYS A 178 4.10 -0.59 19.09
CA LYS A 178 5.23 0.28 18.78
C LYS A 178 6.12 -0.31 17.69
N ILE A 179 6.47 0.51 16.70
CA ILE A 179 7.54 0.22 15.74
C ILE A 179 8.87 0.74 16.31
N VAL A 180 9.06 2.06 16.34
CA VAL A 180 10.17 2.76 17.01
C VAL A 180 9.62 3.84 17.93
N ILE A 181 8.77 4.73 17.41
CA ILE A 181 8.16 5.85 18.14
C ILE A 181 7.02 5.34 19.02
N GLN A 182 7.03 5.73 20.31
CA GLN A 182 5.91 5.49 21.21
C GLN A 182 4.83 6.54 20.98
N TYR A 183 3.61 6.09 20.73
CA TYR A 183 2.42 6.95 20.65
C TYR A 183 1.57 6.73 21.90
N ASP A 184 0.91 7.79 22.37
CA ASP A 184 0.12 7.75 23.61
C ASP A 184 -1.32 7.27 23.39
N LYS A 185 -1.80 7.32 22.14
CA LYS A 185 -3.16 6.92 21.77
C LYS A 185 -3.20 6.24 20.39
N PRO A 186 -4.16 5.34 20.14
CA PRO A 186 -4.37 4.78 18.81
C PRO A 186 -4.73 5.91 17.85
N MET A 187 -4.12 5.94 16.67
CA MET A 187 -4.48 6.92 15.64
C MET A 187 -4.41 6.28 14.26
N LEU A 188 -5.28 6.77 13.37
CA LEU A 188 -5.27 6.46 11.96
C LEU A 188 -5.12 7.75 11.17
N TYR A 189 -4.14 7.80 10.28
CA TYR A 189 -3.87 8.95 9.44
C TYR A 189 -4.13 8.61 7.98
N HIS A 190 -4.95 9.41 7.30
CA HIS A 190 -5.18 9.31 5.86
C HIS A 190 -3.96 9.83 5.11
N LEU A 191 -3.29 8.94 4.38
CA LEU A 191 -2.08 9.25 3.63
C LEU A 191 -2.38 9.66 2.18
N GLY A 192 -3.48 9.17 1.63
CA GLY A 192 -3.86 9.44 0.25
C GLY A 192 -5.01 8.58 -0.22
N THR A 193 -5.57 8.97 -1.35
CA THR A 193 -6.64 8.25 -2.04
C THR A 193 -6.19 8.01 -3.47
N ARG A 194 -6.61 6.90 -4.07
CA ARG A 194 -6.46 6.68 -5.51
C ARG A 194 -7.79 6.34 -6.15
N ASP A 195 -8.07 6.99 -7.26
CA ASP A 195 -9.17 6.61 -8.14
C ASP A 195 -8.80 5.32 -8.89
N MET A 196 -9.51 4.21 -8.67
CA MET A 196 -9.14 2.94 -9.30
C MET A 196 -9.55 2.83 -10.77
N LEU A 197 -10.30 3.79 -11.31
CA LEU A 197 -10.58 3.87 -12.76
C LEU A 197 -9.49 4.63 -13.51
N THR A 198 -9.06 5.79 -12.99
CA THR A 198 -8.03 6.62 -13.67
C THR A 198 -6.61 6.30 -13.20
N LEU A 199 -6.48 5.71 -12.02
CA LEU A 199 -5.24 5.46 -11.27
C LEU A 199 -4.55 6.72 -10.73
N ASP A 200 -5.22 7.87 -10.78
CA ASP A 200 -4.70 9.12 -10.24
C ASP A 200 -4.77 9.13 -8.70
N GLU A 201 -3.70 9.63 -8.08
CA GLU A 201 -3.71 9.97 -6.66
C GLU A 201 -4.51 11.25 -6.45
N LEU A 202 -5.39 11.22 -5.47
CA LEU A 202 -6.31 12.31 -5.14
C LEU A 202 -6.03 12.80 -3.73
N ASP A 203 -5.96 14.13 -3.58
CA ASP A 203 -6.00 14.79 -2.29
C ASP A 203 -7.43 15.18 -1.95
N ILE A 204 -8.11 14.35 -1.17
CA ILE A 204 -9.50 14.56 -0.74
C ILE A 204 -9.59 14.51 0.78
N ASP A 205 -10.55 15.23 1.34
CA ASP A 205 -10.90 15.13 2.76
C ASP A 205 -12.02 14.09 2.94
N ILE A 206 -11.74 13.06 3.74
CA ILE A 206 -12.69 12.00 4.09
C ILE A 206 -13.11 12.07 5.57
N GLY A 207 -12.74 13.13 6.28
CA GLY A 207 -12.99 13.32 7.71
C GLY A 207 -12.01 12.61 8.64
N VAL A 208 -10.94 12.02 8.09
CA VAL A 208 -9.86 11.36 8.86
C VAL A 208 -8.64 12.27 8.90
N PRO A 209 -7.95 12.43 10.06
CA PRO A 209 -6.75 13.25 10.16
C PRO A 209 -5.67 12.89 9.14
N LYS A 210 -4.95 13.89 8.63
CA LYS A 210 -3.77 13.71 7.76
C LYS A 210 -2.48 13.96 8.55
N PRO A 211 -1.33 13.40 8.12
CA PRO A 211 -0.03 13.79 8.69
C PRO A 211 0.19 15.30 8.53
N ARG A 212 1.03 15.89 9.39
CA ARG A 212 1.39 17.31 9.27
C ARG A 212 2.07 17.56 7.92
N SER A 213 1.71 18.66 7.27
CA SER A 213 2.37 19.12 6.04
C SER A 213 3.24 20.33 6.31
N PHE A 214 4.35 20.41 5.59
CA PHE A 214 5.34 21.48 5.66
C PHE A 214 5.55 22.02 4.24
N GLN A 215 5.64 23.34 4.14
CA GLN A 215 5.96 24.03 2.89
C GLN A 215 7.30 24.72 3.01
N PHE A 216 8.14 24.57 1.98
CA PHE A 216 9.45 25.20 1.86
C PHE A 216 9.59 25.80 0.46
N LEU A 217 10.51 26.75 0.30
CA LEU A 217 10.81 27.39 -0.97
C LEU A 217 11.54 26.44 -1.92
N ASP A 218 12.48 25.67 -1.39
CA ASP A 218 13.25 24.68 -2.13
C ASP A 218 13.81 23.60 -1.19
N LEU A 219 14.55 22.66 -1.79
CA LEU A 219 15.20 21.56 -1.06
C LEU A 219 16.24 22.05 -0.04
N ASN A 220 16.95 23.15 -0.29
CA ASN A 220 18.01 23.62 0.59
C ASN A 220 17.46 24.16 1.92
N GLU A 221 16.23 24.67 1.92
CA GLU A 221 15.57 25.11 3.16
C GLU A 221 15.16 23.92 4.06
N CYS A 222 15.00 22.73 3.47
CA CYS A 222 14.63 21.51 4.19
C CYS A 222 15.84 20.72 4.75
N LEU A 223 17.03 20.89 4.16
CA LEU A 223 18.26 20.14 4.51
C LEU A 223 19.00 20.76 5.70
#